data_AF-A0A1F4Y5G9-F1
#
_entry.id   AF-A0A1F4Y5G9-F1
#
_cell.length_a   1.000
_cell.length_b   1.000
_cell.length_c   1.000
_cell.angle_alpha   90.00
_cell.angle_beta   90.00
_cell.angle_gamma   90.00
#
_symmetry.space_group_name_H-M   'P 1'
#
loop_
_entity.id
_entity.type
_entity.pdbx_description
1 polymer ?
#
loop_
_entity_poly.entity_id
_entity_poly.type
_entity_poly.pdbx_seq_one_letter_code
_entity_poly.pdbx_strand_id
1 'polypeptide(L)'
;MIKKHINYASCAKIIIAFSALFAFLSCSRAPSRAEVVKSYAAAVNFSNIDSLLSLFTDDAVIDFRGMGSPMRGVEERRAKAQYDSAIHSQVTISITTSKKDTIYCRTTEINDWTREAGLPPYDYSSFLFVIKAGKIALLQTELADSTVVQINGVMSLIIPWAQENRPELLDSLMAGGEFAFGARNARLMMVLLKEWRQSTDAD
;
A
#
# COMPACT_ATOMS: atom_id res chain seq x y z
N MET A 1 -13.42 82.50 -20.59
CA MET A 1 -12.35 81.50 -20.37
C MET A 1 -12.43 81.03 -18.92
N ILE A 2 -13.24 79.99 -18.62
CA ILE A 2 -13.33 79.35 -17.30
C ILE A 2 -13.48 77.84 -17.53
N LYS A 3 -12.58 77.06 -16.93
CA LYS A 3 -12.36 75.62 -17.12
C LYS A 3 -13.44 74.78 -16.40
N LYS A 4 -13.92 73.73 -17.08
CA LYS A 4 -14.70 72.62 -16.50
C LYS A 4 -13.79 71.70 -15.69
N HIS A 5 -14.16 71.42 -14.44
CA HIS A 5 -13.60 70.30 -13.66
C HIS A 5 -14.50 69.06 -13.85
N ILE A 6 -13.92 68.02 -14.44
CA ILE A 6 -14.51 66.67 -14.53
C ILE A 6 -14.09 65.91 -13.28
N ASN A 7 -15.07 65.40 -12.53
CA ASN A 7 -14.87 64.70 -11.26
C ASN A 7 -14.63 63.20 -11.53
N TYR A 8 -13.37 62.76 -11.43
CA TYR A 8 -12.91 61.39 -11.66
C TYR A 8 -13.14 60.44 -10.46
N ALA A 9 -14.29 60.52 -9.79
CA ALA A 9 -14.52 59.81 -8.52
C ALA A 9 -15.54 58.66 -8.60
N SER A 10 -15.80 58.08 -9.78
CA SER A 10 -16.83 57.04 -9.93
C SER A 10 -16.46 55.85 -10.83
N CYS A 11 -15.18 55.49 -10.93
CA CYS A 11 -14.76 54.25 -11.61
C CYS A 11 -14.08 53.21 -10.69
N ALA A 12 -13.74 53.55 -9.44
CA ALA A 12 -12.90 52.70 -8.60
C ALA A 12 -13.66 51.69 -7.71
N LYS A 13 -15.01 51.69 -7.70
CA LYS A 13 -15.80 50.80 -6.83
C LYS A 13 -16.41 49.58 -7.52
N ILE A 14 -16.25 49.43 -8.84
CA ILE A 14 -16.84 48.30 -9.60
C ILE A 14 -15.86 47.13 -9.82
N ILE A 15 -14.55 47.33 -9.62
CA ILE A 15 -13.54 46.31 -9.98
C ILE A 15 -13.27 45.29 -8.86
N ILE A 16 -13.56 45.61 -7.59
CA ILE A 16 -13.21 44.74 -6.44
C ILE A 16 -14.24 43.61 -6.21
N ALA A 17 -15.39 43.62 -6.88
CA ALA A 17 -16.42 42.58 -6.71
C ALA A 17 -16.22 41.34 -7.61
N PHE A 18 -15.34 41.39 -8.62
CA PHE A 18 -15.18 40.28 -9.58
C PHE A 18 -14.01 39.32 -9.26
N SER A 19 -13.08 39.71 -8.38
CA SER A 19 -11.90 38.88 -8.05
C SER A 19 -12.17 37.81 -6.99
N ALA A 20 -13.29 37.88 -6.26
CA ALA A 20 -13.66 36.88 -5.26
C ALA A 20 -14.47 35.70 -5.83
N LEU A 21 -14.92 35.77 -7.09
CA LEU A 21 -15.77 34.73 -7.68
C LEU A 21 -15.00 33.61 -8.41
N PHE A 22 -13.69 33.79 -8.65
CA PHE A 22 -12.87 32.78 -9.34
C PHE A 22 -12.20 31.76 -8.41
N ALA A 23 -12.23 31.96 -7.09
CA ALA A 23 -11.63 31.03 -6.13
C ALA A 23 -12.47 29.76 -5.90
N PHE A 24 -13.73 29.72 -6.35
CA PHE A 24 -14.62 28.56 -6.20
C PHE A 24 -14.67 27.63 -7.41
N LEU A 25 -13.88 27.91 -8.47
CA LEU A 25 -13.77 27.04 -9.65
C LEU A 25 -12.55 26.11 -9.65
N SER A 26 -11.78 26.07 -8.56
CA SER A 26 -10.97 24.90 -8.25
C SER A 26 -11.90 23.78 -7.78
N CYS A 27 -12.73 23.27 -8.70
CA CYS A 27 -13.21 21.90 -8.64
C CYS A 27 -11.96 21.02 -8.46
N SER A 28 -11.71 20.56 -7.25
CA SER A 28 -10.74 19.50 -6.98
C SER A 28 -11.23 18.27 -7.73
N ARG A 29 -10.82 18.14 -8.99
CA ARG A 29 -11.14 16.98 -9.80
C ARG A 29 -10.54 15.78 -9.07
N ALA A 30 -11.40 14.83 -8.70
CA ALA A 30 -10.94 13.59 -8.10
C ALA A 30 -9.84 12.97 -8.98
N PRO A 31 -8.76 12.42 -8.40
CA PRO A 31 -7.68 11.83 -9.17
C PRO A 31 -8.24 10.74 -10.08
N SER A 32 -7.66 10.63 -11.28
CA SER A 32 -7.96 9.52 -12.16
C SER A 32 -7.55 8.20 -11.51
N ARG A 33 -8.22 7.10 -11.90
CA ARG A 33 -7.92 5.77 -11.36
C ARG A 33 -6.45 5.36 -11.57
N ALA A 34 -5.87 5.74 -12.72
CA ALA A 34 -4.47 5.47 -13.00
C ALA A 34 -3.52 6.27 -12.08
N GLU A 35 -3.87 7.51 -11.74
CA GLU A 35 -3.11 8.30 -10.76
C GLU A 35 -3.20 7.67 -9.36
N VAL A 36 -4.38 7.19 -8.94
CA VAL A 36 -4.53 6.49 -7.65
C VAL A 36 -3.63 5.25 -7.58
N VAL A 37 -3.57 4.43 -8.63
CA VAL A 37 -2.68 3.25 -8.67
C VAL A 37 -1.20 3.65 -8.64
N LYS A 38 -0.81 4.72 -9.33
CA LYS A 38 0.57 5.25 -9.27
C LYS A 38 0.91 5.76 -7.87
N SER A 39 -0.02 6.49 -7.23
CA SER A 39 0.14 6.97 -5.86
C SER A 39 0.23 5.81 -4.86
N TYR A 40 -0.52 4.72 -5.07
CA TYR A 40 -0.40 3.51 -4.27
C TYR A 40 1.01 2.92 -4.36
N ALA A 41 1.50 2.69 -5.58
CA ALA A 41 2.85 2.14 -5.79
C ALA A 41 3.94 3.04 -5.17
N ALA A 42 3.82 4.36 -5.36
CA ALA A 42 4.75 5.31 -4.76
C ALA A 42 4.69 5.26 -3.22
N ALA A 43 3.49 5.25 -2.62
CA ALA A 43 3.35 5.23 -1.18
C ALA A 43 3.94 3.96 -0.55
N VAL A 44 3.76 2.79 -1.19
CA VAL A 44 4.41 1.54 -0.79
C VAL A 44 5.93 1.66 -0.91
N ASN A 45 6.44 2.03 -2.08
CA ASN A 45 7.88 2.04 -2.37
C ASN A 45 8.66 3.06 -1.54
N PHE A 46 8.02 4.15 -1.11
CA PHE A 46 8.60 5.15 -0.21
C PHE A 46 8.24 4.93 1.26
N SER A 47 7.59 3.80 1.61
CA SER A 47 7.16 3.50 2.98
C SER A 47 6.33 4.63 3.63
N ASN A 48 5.57 5.37 2.83
CA ASN A 48 4.76 6.48 3.30
C ASN A 48 3.37 5.99 3.73
N ILE A 49 3.29 5.49 4.96
CA ILE A 49 2.10 4.85 5.52
C ILE A 49 0.89 5.79 5.49
N ASP A 50 1.03 7.05 5.89
CA ASP A 50 -0.11 7.96 5.94
C ASP A 50 -0.62 8.32 4.54
N SER A 51 0.30 8.47 3.57
CA SER A 51 -0.10 8.65 2.17
C SER A 51 -0.81 7.40 1.65
N LEU A 52 -0.30 6.21 1.95
CA LEU A 52 -0.92 4.94 1.54
C LEU A 52 -2.34 4.82 2.10
N LEU A 53 -2.53 5.06 3.40
CA LEU A 53 -3.83 4.95 4.06
C LEU A 53 -4.83 5.98 3.55
N SER A 54 -4.37 7.19 3.18
CA SER A 54 -5.24 8.25 2.64
C SER A 54 -5.90 7.89 1.30
N LEU A 55 -5.32 6.94 0.56
CA LEU A 55 -5.84 6.47 -0.73
C LEU A 55 -7.08 5.59 -0.59
N PHE A 56 -7.35 5.04 0.59
CA PHE A 56 -8.47 4.13 0.81
C PHE A 56 -9.74 4.90 1.25
N THR A 57 -10.90 4.33 0.93
CA THR A 57 -12.15 4.69 1.62
C THR A 57 -12.12 4.14 3.05
N ASP A 58 -12.93 4.71 3.93
CA ASP A 58 -12.96 4.30 5.34
C ASP A 58 -13.39 2.82 5.47
N ASP A 59 -14.34 2.42 4.64
CA ASP A 59 -14.91 1.06 4.53
C ASP A 59 -14.15 0.13 3.56
N ALA A 60 -12.96 0.53 3.10
CA ALA A 60 -12.23 -0.25 2.11
C ALA A 60 -11.90 -1.67 2.61
N VAL A 61 -11.76 -2.59 1.66
CA VAL A 61 -11.38 -3.98 1.90
C VAL A 61 -10.06 -4.28 1.20
N ILE A 62 -9.18 -5.01 1.87
CA ILE A 62 -8.01 -5.65 1.24
C ILE A 62 -8.21 -7.16 1.30
N ASP A 63 -8.32 -7.78 0.14
CA ASP A 63 -8.60 -9.21 -0.02
C ASP A 63 -7.38 -9.90 -0.65
N PHE A 64 -6.59 -10.57 0.20
CA PHE A 64 -5.52 -11.46 -0.22
C PHE A 64 -6.15 -12.84 -0.50
N ARG A 65 -6.56 -13.08 -1.75
CA ARG A 65 -7.24 -14.32 -2.14
C ARG A 65 -6.39 -15.53 -1.79
N GLY A 66 -7.01 -16.51 -1.15
CA GLY A 66 -6.33 -17.70 -0.66
C GLY A 66 -5.57 -17.52 0.66
N MET A 67 -5.55 -16.31 1.23
CA MET A 67 -4.86 -16.00 2.48
C MET A 67 -5.83 -15.41 3.53
N GLY A 68 -6.36 -16.27 4.39
CA GLY A 68 -7.12 -15.86 5.57
C GLY A 68 -8.37 -15.03 5.26
N SER A 69 -8.80 -14.24 6.25
CA SER A 69 -9.94 -13.33 6.11
C SER A 69 -9.52 -12.00 5.48
N PRO A 70 -10.36 -11.37 4.65
CA PRO A 70 -10.08 -10.03 4.11
C PRO A 70 -9.91 -9.00 5.22
N MET A 71 -8.91 -8.13 5.08
CA MET A 71 -8.65 -7.05 6.04
C MET A 71 -9.68 -5.93 5.91
N ARG A 72 -10.18 -5.46 7.06
CA ARG A 72 -11.21 -4.42 7.15
C ARG A 72 -10.81 -3.38 8.19
N GLY A 73 -11.14 -2.13 7.89
CA GLY A 73 -10.85 -1.01 8.78
C GLY A 73 -9.41 -0.50 8.69
N VAL A 74 -9.20 0.69 9.25
CA VAL A 74 -7.95 1.45 9.09
C VAL A 74 -6.80 0.85 9.88
N GLU A 75 -7.05 0.26 11.05
CA GLU A 75 -5.99 -0.27 11.93
C GLU A 75 -5.33 -1.52 11.35
N GLU A 76 -6.09 -2.47 10.79
CA GLU A 76 -5.53 -3.63 10.10
C GLU A 76 -4.69 -3.22 8.89
N ARG A 77 -5.20 -2.27 8.09
CA ARG A 77 -4.45 -1.70 6.96
C ARG A 77 -3.17 -1.01 7.41
N ARG A 78 -3.21 -0.26 8.52
CA ARG A 78 -2.04 0.40 9.09
C ARG A 78 -1.02 -0.62 9.56
N ALA A 79 -1.45 -1.68 10.26
CA ALA A 79 -0.59 -2.76 10.71
C ALA A 79 0.10 -3.49 9.54
N LYS A 80 -0.65 -3.76 8.45
CA LYS A 80 -0.08 -4.32 7.21
C LYS A 80 0.92 -3.36 6.56
N ALA A 81 0.59 -2.08 6.43
CA ALA A 81 1.51 -1.08 5.86
C ALA A 81 2.80 -0.94 6.69
N GLN A 82 2.69 -1.02 8.02
CA GLN A 82 3.84 -1.06 8.92
C GLN A 82 4.69 -2.32 8.75
N TYR A 83 4.06 -3.47 8.53
CA TYR A 83 4.75 -4.71 8.23
C TYR A 83 5.56 -4.58 6.93
N ASP A 84 4.90 -4.14 5.86
CA ASP A 84 5.50 -4.00 4.52
C ASP A 84 6.64 -3.00 4.51
N SER A 85 6.47 -1.87 5.21
CA SER A 85 7.52 -0.88 5.39
C SER A 85 8.72 -1.45 6.15
N ALA A 86 8.49 -2.23 7.22
CA ALA A 86 9.57 -2.80 8.03
C ALA A 86 10.39 -3.88 7.30
N ILE A 87 9.83 -4.51 6.26
CA ILE A 87 10.55 -5.42 5.35
C ILE A 87 10.97 -4.75 4.04
N HIS A 88 10.90 -3.42 3.94
CA HIS A 88 11.26 -2.64 2.75
C HIS A 88 10.60 -3.16 1.46
N SER A 89 9.29 -3.42 1.51
CA SER A 89 8.53 -3.86 0.35
C SER A 89 8.56 -2.83 -0.77
N GLN A 90 8.79 -3.32 -1.99
CA GLN A 90 8.80 -2.55 -3.22
C GLN A 90 7.97 -3.27 -4.27
N VAL A 91 7.00 -2.56 -4.82
CA VAL A 91 6.09 -3.06 -5.85
C VAL A 91 6.38 -2.42 -7.20
N THR A 92 6.27 -3.22 -8.25
CA THR A 92 6.17 -2.76 -9.63
C THR A 92 4.77 -3.07 -10.14
N ILE A 93 4.00 -2.03 -10.50
CA ILE A 93 2.61 -2.17 -10.94
C ILE A 93 2.46 -1.62 -12.36
N SER A 94 2.03 -2.47 -13.29
CA SER A 94 1.69 -2.10 -14.66
C SER A 94 0.19 -2.29 -14.89
N ILE A 95 -0.53 -1.24 -15.27
CA ILE A 95 -1.96 -1.33 -15.60
C ILE A 95 -2.11 -2.11 -16.91
N THR A 96 -2.87 -3.21 -16.88
CA THR A 96 -3.14 -4.04 -18.06
C THR A 96 -4.45 -3.66 -18.72
N THR A 97 -5.49 -3.40 -17.93
CA THR A 97 -6.79 -2.96 -18.44
C THR A 97 -7.61 -2.19 -17.39
N SER A 98 -8.62 -1.46 -17.84
CA SER A 98 -9.55 -0.72 -16.99
C SER A 98 -10.98 -1.00 -17.46
N LYS A 99 -11.85 -1.41 -16.54
CA LYS A 99 -13.28 -1.64 -16.83
C LYS A 99 -14.13 -1.03 -15.73
N LYS A 100 -15.00 -0.08 -16.10
CA LYS A 100 -15.84 0.68 -15.15
C LYS A 100 -14.98 1.32 -14.05
N ASP A 101 -15.18 0.93 -12.79
CA ASP A 101 -14.45 1.39 -11.60
C ASP A 101 -13.22 0.52 -11.27
N THR A 102 -12.98 -0.55 -12.02
CA THR A 102 -11.93 -1.51 -11.73
C THR A 102 -10.71 -1.31 -12.63
N ILE A 103 -9.52 -1.27 -12.03
CA ILE A 103 -8.21 -1.33 -12.69
C ILE A 103 -7.61 -2.70 -12.45
N TYR A 104 -7.15 -3.36 -13.51
CA TYR A 104 -6.43 -4.62 -13.45
C TYR A 104 -4.96 -4.35 -13.75
N CYS A 105 -4.09 -5.01 -13.00
CA CYS A 105 -2.67 -4.79 -13.05
C CYS A 105 -1.91 -6.11 -13.18
N ARG A 106 -0.72 -6.02 -13.79
CA ARG A 106 0.37 -6.96 -13.56
C ARG A 106 1.22 -6.37 -12.46
N THR A 107 1.48 -7.15 -11.42
CA THR A 107 2.24 -6.69 -10.25
C THR A 107 3.32 -7.70 -9.88
N THR A 108 4.50 -7.20 -9.54
CA THR A 108 5.51 -7.95 -8.80
C THR A 108 5.90 -7.20 -7.55
N GLU A 109 6.38 -7.92 -6.53
CA GLU A 109 6.89 -7.35 -5.29
C GLU A 109 8.21 -7.98 -4.89
N ILE A 110 9.16 -7.15 -4.47
CA ILE A 110 10.38 -7.61 -3.81
C ILE A 110 10.47 -6.96 -2.43
N ASN A 111 10.94 -7.70 -1.44
CA ASN A 111 11.14 -7.21 -0.09
C ASN A 111 12.38 -7.87 0.54
N ASP A 112 12.73 -7.49 1.76
CA ASP A 112 13.83 -8.10 2.51
C ASP A 112 13.58 -9.59 2.76
N TRP A 113 12.35 -9.99 3.05
CA TRP A 113 12.03 -11.38 3.34
C TRP A 113 12.33 -12.29 2.13
N THR A 114 11.89 -11.91 0.94
CA THR A 114 12.19 -12.66 -0.29
C THR A 114 13.68 -12.73 -0.57
N ARG A 115 14.40 -11.63 -0.33
CA ARG A 115 15.85 -11.56 -0.57
C ARG A 115 16.62 -12.47 0.38
N GLU A 116 16.33 -12.38 1.67
CA GLU A 116 17.00 -13.19 2.69
C GLU A 116 16.62 -14.67 2.59
N ALA A 117 15.41 -14.98 2.12
CA ALA A 117 14.97 -16.34 1.86
C ALA A 117 15.55 -16.94 0.56
N GLY A 118 16.28 -16.15 -0.24
CA GLY A 118 16.80 -16.60 -1.54
C GLY A 118 15.71 -16.84 -2.59
N LEU A 119 14.56 -16.20 -2.44
CA LEU A 119 13.41 -16.34 -3.32
C LEU A 119 13.40 -15.25 -4.41
N PRO A 120 12.84 -15.55 -5.60
CA PRO A 120 12.54 -14.50 -6.56
C PRO A 120 11.47 -13.53 -6.00
N PRO A 121 11.27 -12.37 -6.65
CA PRO A 121 10.14 -11.49 -6.33
C PRO A 121 8.81 -12.24 -6.34
N TYR A 122 7.89 -11.83 -5.47
CA TYR A 122 6.50 -12.29 -5.55
C TYR A 122 5.90 -11.91 -6.89
N ASP A 123 5.26 -12.87 -7.54
CA ASP A 123 4.45 -12.65 -8.74
C ASP A 123 2.98 -12.83 -8.38
N TYR A 124 2.14 -11.96 -8.92
CA TYR A 124 0.72 -11.95 -8.65
C TYR A 124 -0.06 -12.43 -9.88
N SER A 125 -0.83 -13.50 -9.73
CA SER A 125 -1.73 -14.01 -10.77
C SER A 125 -2.92 -13.06 -10.98
N SER A 126 -3.31 -12.35 -9.93
CA SER A 126 -4.36 -11.33 -9.97
C SER A 126 -3.98 -10.15 -9.07
N PHE A 127 -4.11 -8.94 -9.59
CA PHE A 127 -3.93 -7.71 -8.82
C PHE A 127 -4.87 -6.65 -9.36
N LEU A 128 -5.89 -6.26 -8.59
CA LEU A 128 -6.88 -5.29 -9.04
C LEU A 128 -7.28 -4.29 -7.95
N PHE A 129 -7.71 -3.13 -8.42
CA PHE A 129 -8.24 -2.05 -7.61
C PHE A 129 -9.65 -1.71 -8.05
N VAL A 130 -10.60 -1.63 -7.12
CA VAL A 130 -11.89 -0.96 -7.36
C VAL A 130 -11.80 0.44 -6.77
N ILE A 131 -11.91 1.45 -7.63
CA ILE A 131 -11.67 2.86 -7.27
C ILE A 131 -12.96 3.66 -7.47
N LYS A 132 -13.45 4.24 -6.37
CA LYS A 132 -14.68 5.04 -6.30
C LYS A 132 -14.37 6.42 -5.75
N ALA A 133 -14.85 7.47 -6.42
CA ALA A 133 -14.61 8.87 -6.02
C ALA A 133 -13.12 9.20 -5.75
N GLY A 134 -12.20 8.61 -6.53
CA GLY A 134 -10.76 8.84 -6.39
C GLY A 134 -10.08 8.08 -5.23
N LYS A 135 -10.78 7.15 -4.56
CA LYS A 135 -10.26 6.33 -3.47
C LYS A 135 -10.44 4.83 -3.75
N ILE A 136 -9.55 4.03 -3.20
CA ILE A 136 -9.56 2.56 -3.27
C ILE A 136 -10.62 2.04 -2.30
N ALA A 137 -11.66 1.41 -2.84
CA ALA A 137 -12.70 0.72 -2.06
C ALA A 137 -12.40 -0.77 -1.90
N LEU A 138 -11.70 -1.38 -2.87
CA LEU A 138 -11.21 -2.75 -2.80
C LEU A 138 -9.82 -2.82 -3.42
N LEU A 139 -8.89 -3.43 -2.71
CA LEU A 139 -7.66 -3.99 -3.28
C LEU A 139 -7.80 -5.51 -3.17
N GLN A 140 -7.78 -6.21 -4.30
CA GLN A 140 -7.78 -7.67 -4.32
C GLN A 140 -6.49 -8.15 -4.99
N THR A 141 -5.81 -9.08 -4.33
CA THR A 141 -4.55 -9.65 -4.80
C THR A 141 -4.57 -11.16 -4.65
N GLU A 142 -3.88 -11.85 -5.54
CA GLU A 142 -3.68 -13.30 -5.50
C GLU A 142 -2.27 -13.58 -5.98
N LEU A 143 -1.51 -14.34 -5.20
CA LEU A 143 -0.17 -14.76 -5.59
C LEU A 143 -0.28 -15.82 -6.70
N ALA A 144 0.71 -15.84 -7.59
CA ALA A 144 0.85 -16.94 -8.52
C ALA A 144 1.17 -18.24 -7.76
N ASP A 145 0.66 -19.38 -8.25
CA ASP A 145 0.88 -20.69 -7.63
C ASP A 145 2.38 -21.00 -7.43
N SER A 146 3.22 -20.60 -8.39
CA SER A 146 4.67 -20.75 -8.30
C SER A 146 5.26 -20.00 -7.10
N THR A 147 4.80 -18.77 -6.84
CA THR A 147 5.20 -17.98 -5.68
C THR A 147 4.69 -18.62 -4.39
N VAL A 148 3.45 -19.12 -4.36
CA VAL A 148 2.90 -19.82 -3.18
C VAL A 148 3.72 -21.06 -2.84
N VAL A 149 4.06 -21.88 -3.84
CA VAL A 149 4.89 -23.08 -3.66
C VAL A 149 6.26 -22.73 -3.09
N GLN A 150 6.89 -21.68 -3.58
CA GLN A 150 8.20 -21.21 -3.11
C GLN A 150 8.16 -20.73 -1.65
N ILE A 151 7.17 -19.90 -1.30
CA ILE A 151 6.97 -19.43 0.08
C ILE A 151 6.75 -20.62 1.01
N ASN A 152 5.85 -21.54 0.63
CA ASN A 152 5.56 -22.73 1.44
C ASN A 152 6.78 -23.63 1.60
N GLY A 153 7.62 -23.75 0.56
CA GLY A 153 8.87 -24.50 0.63
C GLY A 153 9.88 -23.92 1.62
N VAL A 154 9.94 -22.59 1.78
CA VAL A 154 10.77 -21.95 2.81
C VAL A 154 10.13 -22.11 4.18
N MET A 155 8.83 -21.85 4.31
CA MET A 155 8.13 -21.93 5.58
C MET A 155 8.12 -23.35 6.17
N SER A 156 8.06 -24.39 5.34
CA SER A 156 8.11 -25.78 5.79
C SER A 156 9.47 -26.18 6.39
N LEU A 157 10.52 -25.41 6.14
CA LEU A 157 11.85 -25.59 6.73
C LEU A 157 12.04 -24.70 7.97
N ILE A 158 11.62 -23.44 7.88
CA ILE A 158 11.79 -22.47 8.98
C ILE A 158 10.93 -22.85 10.19
N ILE A 159 9.67 -23.25 9.99
CA ILE A 159 8.76 -23.51 11.11
C ILE A 159 9.29 -24.64 12.02
N PRO A 160 9.64 -25.83 11.52
CA PRO A 160 10.21 -26.88 12.37
C PRO A 160 11.50 -26.46 13.06
N TRP A 161 12.41 -25.81 12.31
CA TRP A 161 13.65 -25.30 12.90
C TRP A 161 13.39 -24.30 14.03
N ALA A 162 12.42 -23.40 13.86
CA ALA A 162 12.05 -22.40 14.84
C ALA A 162 11.42 -23.03 16.09
N GLN A 163 10.61 -24.08 15.92
CA GLN A 163 10.03 -24.84 17.05
C GLN A 163 11.14 -25.44 17.93
N GLU A 164 12.21 -25.94 17.33
CA GLU A 164 13.33 -26.56 18.05
C GLU A 164 14.31 -25.55 18.64
N ASN A 165 14.65 -24.50 17.88
CA ASN A 165 15.79 -23.63 18.19
C ASN A 165 15.39 -22.26 18.75
N ARG A 166 14.15 -21.81 18.49
CA ARG A 166 13.63 -20.48 18.81
C ARG A 166 12.14 -20.49 19.22
N PRO A 167 11.69 -21.40 20.11
CA PRO A 167 10.27 -21.55 20.42
C PRO A 167 9.63 -20.27 20.97
N GLU A 168 10.30 -19.54 21.86
CA GLU A 168 9.78 -18.28 22.42
C GLU A 168 9.57 -17.17 21.37
N LEU A 169 10.44 -17.14 20.35
CA LEU A 169 10.35 -16.19 19.23
C LEU A 169 9.20 -16.58 18.30
N LEU A 170 9.04 -17.88 18.03
CA LEU A 170 7.93 -18.40 17.24
C LEU A 170 6.58 -18.13 17.93
N ASP A 171 6.48 -18.38 19.24
CA ASP A 171 5.30 -18.07 20.04
C ASP A 171 4.99 -16.57 20.01
N SER A 172 6.02 -15.72 20.08
CA SER A 172 5.89 -14.27 19.97
C SER A 172 5.39 -13.78 18.60
N LEU A 173 5.69 -14.53 17.53
CA LEU A 173 5.21 -14.26 16.18
C LEU A 173 3.75 -14.70 15.97
N MET A 174 3.38 -15.79 16.64
CA MET A 174 2.06 -16.44 16.55
C MET A 174 1.18 -16.14 17.78
N ALA A 175 1.36 -14.98 18.41
CA ALA A 175 0.64 -14.64 19.63
C ALA A 175 -0.89 -14.69 19.39
N GLY A 176 -1.57 -15.61 20.07
CA GLY A 176 -3.01 -15.87 19.86
C GLY A 176 -3.33 -16.95 18.82
N GLY A 177 -2.33 -17.71 18.36
CA GLY A 177 -2.48 -18.81 17.40
C GLY A 177 -2.45 -18.38 15.93
N GLU A 178 -2.35 -17.09 15.65
CA GLU A 178 -2.36 -16.53 14.31
C GLU A 178 -1.22 -15.54 14.11
N PHE A 179 -0.77 -15.41 12.87
CA PHE A 179 0.22 -14.41 12.51
C PHE A 179 -0.42 -13.03 12.43
N ALA A 180 -0.01 -12.11 13.30
CA ALA A 180 -0.46 -10.72 13.25
C ALA A 180 0.50 -9.86 12.40
N PHE A 181 -0.05 -9.04 11.51
CA PHE A 181 0.75 -8.03 10.82
C PHE A 181 1.16 -6.89 11.77
N GLY A 182 2.31 -6.28 11.48
CA GLY A 182 2.83 -5.13 12.20
C GLY A 182 4.36 -5.04 12.12
N ALA A 183 4.90 -3.83 12.34
CA ALA A 183 6.35 -3.62 12.26
C ALA A 183 7.15 -4.50 13.25
N ARG A 184 6.59 -4.82 14.42
CA ARG A 184 7.23 -5.73 15.38
C ARG A 184 7.37 -7.13 14.77
N ASN A 185 6.29 -7.71 14.28
CA ASN A 185 6.30 -9.08 13.76
C ASN A 185 7.13 -9.20 12.47
N ALA A 186 7.16 -8.16 11.63
CA ALA A 186 8.11 -8.08 10.51
C ALA A 186 9.55 -8.25 10.99
N ARG A 187 9.97 -7.47 12.00
CA ARG A 187 11.34 -7.54 12.53
C ARG A 187 11.65 -8.89 13.16
N LEU A 188 10.72 -9.45 13.94
CA LEU A 188 10.90 -10.78 14.55
C LEU A 188 11.03 -11.87 13.48
N MET A 189 10.22 -11.81 12.42
CA MET A 189 10.31 -12.75 11.30
C MET A 189 11.66 -12.63 10.58
N MET A 190 12.17 -11.41 10.40
CA MET A 190 13.50 -11.21 9.80
C MET A 190 14.64 -11.73 10.70
N VAL A 191 14.52 -11.61 12.03
CA VAL A 191 15.47 -12.24 12.97
C VAL A 191 15.45 -13.76 12.78
N LEU A 192 14.26 -14.36 12.84
CA LEU A 192 14.08 -15.81 12.70
C LEU A 192 14.67 -16.33 11.38
N LEU A 193 14.36 -15.66 10.27
CA LEU A 193 14.84 -16.01 8.93
C LEU A 193 16.38 -15.96 8.84
N LYS A 194 17.00 -14.93 9.42
CA LYS A 194 18.46 -14.76 9.40
C LYS A 194 19.17 -15.82 10.24
N GLU A 195 18.66 -16.11 11.42
CA GLU A 195 19.24 -17.13 12.29
C GLU A 195 19.11 -18.53 11.67
N TRP A 196 17.96 -18.83 11.06
CA TRP A 196 17.77 -20.08 10.31
C TRP A 196 18.80 -20.21 9.18
N ARG A 197 18.93 -19.19 8.31
CA ARG A 197 19.91 -19.18 7.21
C ARG A 197 21.34 -19.39 7.71
N GLN A 198 21.74 -18.71 8.78
CA GLN A 198 23.07 -18.85 9.38
C GLN A 198 23.32 -20.27 9.90
N SER A 199 22.30 -20.94 10.45
CA SER A 199 22.44 -22.32 10.91
C SER A 199 22.58 -23.32 9.77
N THR A 200 21.97 -23.05 8.61
CA THR A 200 22.02 -23.95 7.44
C THR A 200 23.19 -23.68 6.50
N ASP A 201 23.73 -22.46 6.51
CA ASP A 201 24.92 -22.09 5.71
C ASP A 201 26.25 -22.48 6.41
N ALA A 202 26.18 -22.90 7.68
CA ALA A 202 27.34 -23.35 8.46
C ALA A 202 27.62 -24.87 8.31
N ASP A 203 26.77 -25.58 7.57
CA ASP A 203 26.89 -27.01 7.21
C ASP A 203 27.38 -27.16 5.76
#